data_AF-A0A954RGN0-F1
#
_entry.id   AF-A0A954RGN0-F1
#
_cell.length_a   1.000
_cell.length_b   1.000
_cell.length_c   1.000
_cell.angle_alpha   90.00
_cell.angle_beta   90.00
_cell.angle_gamma   90.00
#
_symmetry.space_group_name_H-M   'P 1'
#
loop_
_entity.id
_entity.type
_entity.pdbx_description
1 polymer ?
#
loop_
_entity_poly.entity_id
_entity_poly.type
_entity_poly.pdbx_seq_one_letter_code
_entity_poly.pdbx_strand_id
1 'polypeptide(L)' 'DPRGEFLSGKHASPVYELFGLPGLTADAMPAVDQPAAEGTIGYHIRTGKHDVTDYDWEQYLSFADRHLPKPAAEPAK' A
#
# COMPACT_ATOMS: atom_id res chain seq x y z
N ASP A 1 -5.29 2.20 15.47
CA ASP A 1 -4.07 1.85 16.20
C ASP A 1 -3.05 1.47 15.14
N PRO A 2 -2.11 2.38 14.82
CA PRO A 2 -1.24 2.19 13.66
C PRO A 2 -0.45 0.88 13.69
N ARG A 3 -0.02 0.44 14.86
CA ARG A 3 0.74 -0.82 15.00
C ARG A 3 -0.15 -2.04 14.71
N GLY A 4 -1.38 -2.04 15.22
CA GLY A 4 -2.36 -3.10 14.94
C GLY A 4 -2.74 -3.18 13.45
N GLU A 5 -2.84 -2.03 12.78
CA GLU A 5 -3.09 -1.94 11.34
C GLU A 5 -1.94 -2.58 10.54
N PHE A 6 -0.68 -2.23 10.87
CA PHE A 6 0.51 -2.83 10.24
C PHE A 6 0.56 -4.35 10.43
N LEU A 7 0.39 -4.82 11.68
CA LEU A 7 0.46 -6.25 12.00
C LEU A 7 -0.66 -7.03 11.30
N SER A 8 -1.84 -6.43 11.14
CA SER A 8 -2.94 -7.05 10.40
C SER A 8 -2.55 -7.31 8.94
N GLY A 9 -1.95 -6.32 8.27
CA GLY A 9 -1.40 -6.49 6.92
C GLY A 9 -0.28 -7.53 6.86
N LYS A 10 0.69 -7.47 7.78
CA LYS A 10 1.82 -8.42 7.84
C LYS A 10 1.35 -9.87 8.05
N HIS A 11 0.37 -10.10 8.91
CA HIS A 11 -0.16 -11.43 9.18
C HIS A 11 -1.15 -11.93 8.12
N ALA A 12 -1.63 -11.06 7.23
CA ALA A 12 -2.37 -11.46 6.03
C ALA A 12 -1.45 -11.95 4.89
N SER A 13 -0.16 -11.60 4.90
CA SER A 13 0.82 -11.98 3.87
C SER A 13 0.82 -13.47 3.50
N PRO A 14 0.76 -14.44 4.44
CA PRO A 14 0.78 -15.86 4.09
C PRO A 14 -0.38 -16.30 3.17
N VAL A 15 -1.53 -15.63 3.27
CA VAL A 15 -2.67 -15.93 2.38
C VAL A 15 -2.44 -15.38 0.98
N TYR A 16 -1.80 -14.22 0.82
CA TYR A 16 -1.40 -13.71 -0.50
C TYR A 16 -0.32 -14.60 -1.14
N GLU A 17 0.64 -15.03 -0.33
CA GLU A 17 1.73 -15.93 -0.74
C GLU A 17 1.20 -17.29 -1.22
N LEU A 18 0.09 -17.79 -0.66
CA LEU A 18 -0.60 -18.99 -1.16
C LEU A 18 -1.02 -18.87 -2.63
N PHE A 19 -1.33 -17.66 -3.10
CA PHE A 19 -1.68 -17.37 -4.48
C PHE A 19 -0.46 -16.97 -5.34
N GLY A 20 0.77 -17.13 -4.83
CA GLY A 20 2.00 -16.73 -5.50
C GLY A 20 2.19 -15.21 -5.60
N LEU A 21 1.45 -14.44 -4.80
CA LEU A 21 1.54 -12.98 -4.75
C LEU A 21 2.41 -12.56 -3.56
N PRO A 22 3.31 -11.57 -3.72
CA PRO A 22 4.04 -11.03 -2.56
C PRO A 22 3.03 -10.37 -1.60
N GLY A 23 3.07 -10.72 -0.30
CA GLY A 23 2.28 -10.05 0.73
C GLY A 23 2.83 -8.67 1.10
N LEU A 24 2.77 -8.29 2.38
CA LEU A 24 3.49 -7.12 2.90
C LEU A 24 4.96 -7.51 3.14
N THR A 25 5.85 -7.00 2.30
CA THR A 25 7.28 -7.34 2.26
C THR A 25 8.09 -6.71 3.40
N ALA A 26 7.60 -5.63 4.01
CA ALA A 26 8.29 -4.99 5.14
C ALA A 26 8.33 -5.90 6.38
N ASP A 27 9.50 -6.07 6.99
CA ASP A 27 9.69 -6.88 8.19
C ASP A 27 9.28 -6.19 9.49
N ALA A 28 9.35 -4.85 9.50
CA ALA A 28 8.93 -4.01 10.59
C ALA A 28 8.06 -2.87 10.07
N MET A 29 7.31 -2.23 10.97
CA MET A 29 6.53 -1.05 10.64
C MET A 29 7.47 0.00 10.05
N PRO A 30 7.16 0.56 8.87
CA PRO A 30 8.06 1.50 8.23
C PRO A 30 8.16 2.80 9.03
N ALA A 31 9.19 3.59 8.74
CA ALA A 31 9.29 4.93 9.28
C ALA A 31 8.11 5.80 8.80
N VAL A 32 7.77 6.80 9.62
CA VAL A 32 6.73 7.77 9.26
C VAL A 32 7.11 8.49 7.97
N ASP A 33 6.11 8.66 7.09
CA ASP A 33 6.23 9.24 5.76
C ASP A 33 7.19 8.48 4.81
N GLN A 34 7.43 7.18 5.07
CA GLN A 34 8.20 6.27 4.21
C GLN A 34 7.38 5.01 3.93
N PRO A 35 6.56 4.95 2.87
CA PRO A 35 5.64 3.84 2.63
C PRO A 35 6.38 2.53 2.31
N ALA A 36 5.81 1.40 2.75
CA ALA A 36 6.18 0.07 2.28
C ALA A 36 5.13 -0.39 1.25
N ALA A 37 5.48 -0.39 -0.03
CA ALA A 37 4.51 -0.50 -1.12
C ALA A 37 4.97 -1.44 -2.25
N GLU A 38 5.97 -2.28 -1.99
CA GLU A 38 6.61 -3.16 -2.99
C GLU A 38 5.83 -4.45 -3.22
N GLY A 39 5.01 -4.87 -2.26
CA GLY A 39 4.19 -6.07 -2.35
C GLY A 39 2.74 -5.78 -2.71
N THR A 40 1.93 -6.84 -2.79
CA THR A 40 0.48 -6.75 -3.08
C THR A 40 -0.31 -6.18 -1.90
N ILE A 41 0.27 -6.24 -0.70
CA ILE A 41 -0.22 -5.49 0.46
C ILE A 41 0.73 -4.32 0.67
N GLY A 42 0.22 -3.09 0.55
CA GLY A 42 0.94 -1.87 0.90
C GLY A 42 0.56 -1.36 2.30
N TYR A 43 1.49 -0.71 2.98
CA TYR A 43 1.25 -0.01 4.24
C TYR A 43 2.01 1.32 4.27
N HIS A 44 1.33 2.40 4.64
CA HIS A 44 1.96 3.68 4.96
C HIS A 44 1.43 4.22 6.27
N ILE A 45 2.30 4.94 6.99
CA ILE A 45 1.95 5.72 8.17
C ILE A 45 2.45 7.14 7.95
N ARG A 46 1.57 8.11 8.17
CA ARG A 46 1.82 9.52 7.88
C ARG A 46 1.93 10.35 9.15
N THR A 47 2.74 11.41 9.12
CA THR A 47 2.75 12.45 10.14
C THR A 47 1.38 13.14 10.26
N GLY A 48 0.88 13.33 11.48
CA GLY A 48 -0.31 14.12 11.76
C GLY A 48 -1.34 13.39 12.60
N LYS A 49 -2.61 13.80 12.48
CA LYS A 49 -3.77 13.23 13.17
C LYS A 49 -4.67 12.46 12.19
N HIS A 50 -5.75 11.89 12.71
CA HIS A 50 -6.77 11.22 11.92
C HIS A 50 -7.39 12.19 10.90
N ASP A 51 -7.03 11.99 9.64
CA ASP A 51 -7.50 12.74 8.48
C ASP A 51 -7.08 12.01 7.20
N VAL A 52 -7.60 12.44 6.04
CA VAL A 52 -7.09 12.03 4.71
C VAL A 52 -6.55 13.28 4.02
N THR A 53 -5.27 13.24 3.65
CA THR A 53 -4.53 14.38 3.13
C THR A 53 -3.97 14.11 1.73
N ASP A 54 -3.39 15.13 1.10
CA ASP A 54 -2.75 15.01 -0.21
C ASP A 54 -1.67 13.92 -0.23
N TYR A 55 -0.87 13.79 0.84
CA TYR A 55 0.13 12.72 0.93
C TYR A 55 -0.49 11.33 0.89
N ASP A 56 -1.66 11.13 1.53
CA ASP A 56 -2.34 9.84 1.50
C ASP A 56 -2.77 9.51 0.07
N TRP A 57 -3.33 10.49 -0.64
CA TRP A 57 -3.68 10.35 -2.05
C TRP A 57 -2.48 10.05 -2.94
N GLU A 58 -1.34 10.71 -2.73
CA GLU A 58 -0.10 10.40 -3.45
C GLU A 58 0.32 8.94 -3.27
N GLN A 59 0.23 8.40 -2.04
CA GLN A 59 0.57 7.00 -1.77
C GLN A 59 -0.45 6.04 -2.42
N TYR A 60 -1.75 6.36 -2.35
CA TYR A 60 -2.78 5.54 -2.98
C TYR A 60 -2.63 5.49 -4.49
N LEU A 61 -2.37 6.63 -5.14
CA LEU A 61 -2.19 6.71 -6.60
C LEU A 61 -0.91 5.99 -7.04
N SER A 62 0.20 6.18 -6.31
CA SER A 62 1.46 5.47 -6.56
C SER A 62 1.29 3.95 -6.40
N PHE A 63 0.53 3.50 -5.41
CA PHE A 63 0.22 2.09 -5.22
C PHE A 63 -0.71 1.56 -6.33
N ALA A 64 -1.70 2.33 -6.74
CA ALA A 64 -2.61 1.99 -7.84
C ALA A 64 -1.87 1.86 -9.18
N ASP A 65 -0.94 2.76 -9.50
CA ASP A 65 -0.12 2.70 -10.72
C ASP A 65 0.71 1.41 -10.83
N ARG A 66 1.06 0.79 -9.69
CA ARG A 66 1.79 -0.48 -9.64
C ARG A 66 0.89 -1.70 -9.84
N HIS A 67 -0.37 -1.62 -9.44
CA HIS A 67 -1.24 -2.79 -9.28
C HIS A 67 -2.44 -2.82 -10.24
N LEU A 68 -2.89 -1.66 -10.71
CA LEU A 68 -4.02 -1.56 -11.60
C LEU A 68 -3.54 -1.48 -13.05
N PRO A 69 -4.25 -2.12 -13.98
CA PRO A 69 -3.97 -1.94 -15.39
C PRO A 69 -4.17 -0.46 -15.74
N LYS A 70 -3.25 0.08 -16.54
CA LYS A 70 -3.47 1.41 -17.12
C LYS A 70 -4.79 1.37 -17.90
N PRO A 71 -5.64 2.40 -17.77
CA PRO A 71 -6.83 2.47 -18.59
C PRO A 71 -6.41 2.34 -20.05
N ALA A 72 -7.18 1.54 -20.81
CA ALA A 72 -6.99 1.48 -22.25
C ALA A 72 -7.02 2.91 -22.78
N ALA A 73 -6.04 3.27 -23.62
CA ALA A 73 -5.96 4.61 -24.18
C ALA A 73 -7.33 4.97 -24.78
N GLU A 74 -7.91 6.09 -24.34
CA GLU A 74 -9.11 6.60 -24.98
C GLU A 74 -8.79 6.80 -26.47
N PRO A 75 -9.63 6.31 -27.39
CA PRO A 75 -9.47 6.67 -28.79
C PRO A 75 -9.50 8.20 -28.89
N ALA A 76 -8.52 8.76 -29.60
CA ALA A 76 -8.46 10.19 -29.85
C ALA A 76 -9.82 10.66 -30.40
N LYS A 77 -10.37 11.71 -29.77
CA LYS A 77 -11.61 12.36 -30.21
C LYS A 77 -11.46 12.93 -31.62
#